data_AF-A0A1I5XF64-F1
#
_entry.id   AF-A0A1I5XF64-F1
#
_cell.length_a   1.000
_cell.length_b   1.000
_cell.length_c   1.000
_cell.angle_alpha   90.00
_cell.angle_beta   90.00
_cell.angle_gamma   90.00
#
_symmetry.space_group_name_H-M   'P 1'
#
loop_
_entity.id
_entity.type
_entity.pdbx_description
1 polymer ?
#
loop_
_entity_poly.entity_id
_entity_poly.type
_entity_poly.pdbx_seq_one_letter_code
_entity_poly.pdbx_strand_id
1 'polypeptide(L)'
;MRILTKAEICRAIVSEEARKQADFSDACIQDVDLSGLDLHGLNFEKSTFERVCLEHTNLAGVCLENALLDGICLRESNLRQANLRGTCLREASLEGCDCRGVDFYAAVLEHTNLTDIQTDEMTKWFRMHCPATGPILGYKKCVGDRLVQLLIPADAKRTSATRPSCRASKAKVLSIWNFDATVSYEEAWSLVDDNFVYRKGQWVEVANFNEDRWFDSTTGIHFWLTREEAIGY
;
A
#
# COMPACT_ATOMS: atom_id res chain seq x y z
N MET A 1 -3.78 -17.75 -16.92
CA MET A 1 -4.10 -16.35 -17.25
C MET A 1 -4.42 -16.25 -18.73
N ARG A 2 -5.63 -15.80 -19.08
CA ARG A 2 -6.12 -15.70 -20.47
C ARG A 2 -5.78 -14.33 -21.05
N ILE A 3 -5.32 -14.26 -22.30
CA ILE A 3 -5.13 -12.96 -22.97
C ILE A 3 -6.50 -12.38 -23.34
N LEU A 4 -6.77 -11.17 -22.86
CA LEU A 4 -7.99 -10.42 -23.13
C LEU A 4 -7.76 -9.42 -24.25
N THR A 5 -8.58 -9.47 -25.28
CA THR A 5 -8.49 -8.56 -26.42
C THR A 5 -9.25 -7.26 -26.19
N LYS A 6 -8.84 -6.17 -26.85
CA LYS A 6 -9.61 -4.92 -26.87
C LYS A 6 -11.05 -5.13 -27.34
N ALA A 7 -11.29 -6.03 -28.30
CA ALA A 7 -12.64 -6.34 -28.77
C ALA A 7 -13.52 -6.97 -27.69
N GLU A 8 -12.96 -7.81 -26.82
CA GLU A 8 -13.69 -8.38 -25.67
C GLU A 8 -14.03 -7.32 -24.63
N ILE A 9 -13.10 -6.42 -24.33
CA ILE A 9 -13.33 -5.28 -23.43
C ILE A 9 -14.42 -4.37 -24.02
N CYS A 10 -14.32 -4.04 -25.31
CA CYS A 10 -15.33 -3.22 -25.99
C CYS A 10 -16.72 -3.88 -25.96
N ARG A 11 -16.81 -5.21 -26.05
CA ARG A 11 -18.08 -5.94 -25.92
C ARG A 11 -18.69 -5.83 -24.51
N ALA A 12 -17.87 -5.74 -23.47
CA ALA A 12 -18.38 -5.58 -22.10
C ALA A 12 -18.96 -4.19 -21.84
N ILE A 13 -18.59 -3.17 -22.62
CA ILE A 13 -19.01 -1.78 -22.38
C ILE A 13 -20.13 -1.31 -23.31
N VAL A 14 -20.72 -2.20 -24.12
CA VAL A 14 -21.83 -1.85 -25.03
C VAL A 14 -23.16 -1.63 -24.31
N SER A 15 -23.32 -2.19 -23.11
CA SER A 15 -24.51 -2.04 -22.28
C SER A 15 -24.21 -2.37 -20.82
N GLU A 16 -25.05 -1.88 -19.91
CA GLU A 16 -24.97 -2.21 -18.49
C GLU A 16 -25.12 -3.71 -18.20
N GLU A 17 -25.93 -4.41 -18.98
CA GLU A 17 -26.10 -5.86 -18.84
C GLU A 17 -24.82 -6.60 -19.23
N ALA A 18 -24.18 -6.21 -20.34
CA ALA A 18 -22.91 -6.78 -20.76
C ALA A 18 -21.80 -6.51 -19.73
N ARG A 19 -21.80 -5.31 -19.14
CA ARG A 19 -20.84 -4.90 -18.09
C ARG A 19 -20.97 -5.75 -16.83
N LYS A 20 -22.18 -6.00 -16.37
CA LYS A 20 -22.45 -6.84 -15.18
C LYS A 20 -22.07 -8.30 -15.38
N GLN A 21 -22.15 -8.80 -16.61
CA GLN A 21 -21.76 -10.16 -16.96
C GLN A 21 -20.26 -10.30 -17.24
N ALA A 22 -19.54 -9.18 -17.41
CA ALA A 22 -18.13 -9.18 -17.72
C ALA A 22 -17.29 -9.42 -16.46
N ASP A 23 -16.57 -10.53 -16.46
CA ASP A 23 -15.51 -10.82 -15.49
C ASP A 23 -14.20 -10.97 -16.25
N PHE A 24 -13.26 -10.08 -15.93
CA PHE A 24 -11.92 -10.07 -16.49
C PHE A 24 -10.87 -10.30 -15.41
N SER A 25 -11.25 -10.94 -14.30
CA SER A 25 -10.30 -11.41 -13.30
C SER A 25 -9.31 -12.42 -13.90
N ASP A 26 -8.09 -12.44 -13.36
CA ASP A 26 -7.00 -13.35 -13.77
C ASP A 26 -6.73 -13.34 -15.30
N ALA A 27 -6.84 -12.15 -15.92
CA ALA A 27 -6.60 -11.92 -17.34
C ALA A 27 -5.25 -11.22 -17.61
N CYS A 28 -4.71 -11.41 -18.80
CA CYS A 28 -3.57 -10.65 -19.32
C CYS A 28 -4.06 -9.69 -20.40
N ILE A 29 -3.78 -8.41 -20.25
CA ILE A 29 -4.12 -7.37 -21.21
C ILE A 29 -2.79 -6.81 -21.69
N GLN A 30 -2.49 -7.01 -22.96
CA GLN A 30 -1.20 -6.64 -23.53
C GLN A 30 -1.34 -5.94 -24.86
N ASP A 31 -0.48 -4.95 -25.12
CA ASP A 31 -0.36 -4.28 -26.42
C ASP A 31 -1.65 -3.63 -26.92
N VAL A 32 -2.43 -3.02 -26.03
CA VAL A 32 -3.71 -2.38 -26.37
C VAL A 32 -3.81 -0.96 -25.83
N ASP A 33 -4.38 -0.09 -26.65
CA ASP A 33 -4.78 1.24 -26.22
C ASP A 33 -6.26 1.21 -25.78
N LEU A 34 -6.51 1.50 -24.51
CA LEU A 34 -7.82 1.59 -23.88
C LEU A 34 -8.15 3.04 -23.45
N SER A 35 -7.40 4.01 -23.96
CA SER A 35 -7.56 5.43 -23.62
C SER A 35 -8.96 5.92 -23.97
N GLY A 36 -9.53 6.75 -23.09
CA GLY A 36 -10.86 7.35 -23.24
C GLY A 36 -12.04 6.38 -23.15
N LEU A 37 -11.82 5.07 -22.93
CA LEU A 37 -12.91 4.11 -22.78
C LEU A 37 -13.63 4.26 -21.44
N ASP A 38 -14.90 3.84 -21.42
CA ASP A 38 -15.68 3.76 -20.18
C ASP A 38 -15.62 2.35 -19.57
N LEU A 39 -14.64 2.13 -18.71
CA LEU A 39 -14.37 0.86 -18.04
C LEU A 39 -14.92 0.82 -16.60
N HIS A 40 -15.84 1.72 -16.24
CA HIS A 40 -16.36 1.82 -14.88
C HIS A 40 -16.93 0.48 -14.38
N GLY A 41 -16.74 0.18 -13.10
CA GLY A 41 -17.30 -1.00 -12.44
C GLY A 41 -16.83 -2.37 -12.93
N LEU A 42 -15.94 -2.44 -13.94
CA LEU A 42 -15.44 -3.72 -14.43
C LEU A 42 -14.52 -4.39 -13.41
N ASN A 43 -14.49 -5.73 -13.46
CA ASN A 43 -13.61 -6.53 -12.62
C ASN A 43 -12.34 -6.95 -13.37
N PHE A 44 -11.19 -6.45 -12.92
CA PHE A 44 -9.84 -6.81 -13.38
C PHE A 44 -8.98 -7.33 -12.20
N GLU A 45 -9.60 -7.91 -11.18
CA GLU A 45 -8.89 -8.51 -10.04
C GLU A 45 -7.79 -9.48 -10.53
N LYS A 46 -6.58 -9.39 -9.96
CA LYS A 46 -5.40 -10.22 -10.28
C LYS A 46 -4.95 -10.16 -11.75
N SER A 47 -5.47 -9.24 -12.54
CA SER A 47 -5.09 -9.12 -13.95
C SER A 47 -3.75 -8.44 -14.12
N THR A 48 -3.06 -8.80 -15.20
CA THR A 48 -1.76 -8.21 -15.58
C THR A 48 -1.95 -7.30 -16.78
N PHE A 49 -1.40 -6.10 -16.69
CA PHE A 49 -1.39 -5.11 -17.77
C PHE A 49 0.04 -4.92 -18.27
N GLU A 50 0.27 -5.15 -19.55
CA GLU A 50 1.59 -4.96 -20.18
C GLU A 50 1.48 -4.06 -21.41
N ARG A 51 2.18 -2.92 -21.42
CA ARG A 51 2.16 -2.00 -22.58
C ARG A 51 0.73 -1.58 -22.95
N VAL A 52 -0.08 -1.28 -21.92
CA VAL A 52 -1.46 -0.80 -22.06
C VAL A 52 -1.51 0.70 -21.78
N CYS A 53 -2.29 1.44 -22.57
CA CYS A 53 -2.57 2.85 -22.31
C CYS A 53 -3.99 3.00 -21.74
N LEU A 54 -4.11 3.62 -20.57
CA LEU A 54 -5.37 3.92 -19.87
C LEU A 54 -5.50 5.44 -19.66
N GLU A 55 -5.02 6.27 -20.58
CA GLU A 55 -5.13 7.73 -20.44
C GLU A 55 -6.59 8.18 -20.62
N HIS A 56 -7.04 9.12 -19.80
CA HIS A 56 -8.40 9.67 -19.82
C HIS A 56 -9.53 8.62 -19.72
N THR A 57 -9.25 7.42 -19.20
CA THR A 57 -10.22 6.33 -19.09
C THR A 57 -11.14 6.57 -17.88
N ASN A 58 -12.43 6.23 -18.02
CA ASN A 58 -13.31 6.17 -16.87
C ASN A 58 -13.17 4.80 -16.19
N LEU A 59 -12.52 4.77 -15.04
CA LEU A 59 -12.26 3.60 -14.19
C LEU A 59 -13.02 3.70 -12.85
N ALA A 60 -14.08 4.51 -12.79
CA ALA A 60 -14.84 4.67 -11.56
C ALA A 60 -15.39 3.34 -11.05
N GLY A 61 -15.16 3.01 -9.78
CA GLY A 61 -15.60 1.76 -9.16
C GLY A 61 -14.97 0.49 -9.74
N VAL A 62 -13.94 0.58 -10.57
CA VAL A 62 -13.24 -0.59 -11.12
C VAL A 62 -12.62 -1.43 -9.99
N CYS A 63 -12.61 -2.74 -10.14
CA CYS A 63 -11.83 -3.62 -9.27
C CYS A 63 -10.50 -3.96 -9.94
N LEU A 64 -9.39 -3.49 -9.35
CA LEU A 64 -8.01 -3.82 -9.76
C LEU A 64 -7.25 -4.47 -8.60
N GLU A 65 -7.97 -5.09 -7.67
CA GLU A 65 -7.37 -5.72 -6.50
C GLU A 65 -6.34 -6.79 -6.91
N ASN A 66 -5.14 -6.68 -6.36
CA ASN A 66 -3.97 -7.50 -6.69
C ASN A 66 -3.57 -7.50 -8.18
N ALA A 67 -4.00 -6.51 -8.97
CA ALA A 67 -3.60 -6.38 -10.37
C ALA A 67 -2.16 -5.84 -10.49
N LEU A 68 -1.50 -6.16 -11.61
CA LEU A 68 -0.16 -5.69 -11.95
C LEU A 68 -0.26 -4.60 -13.03
N LEU A 69 0.06 -3.36 -12.65
CA LEU A 69 0.03 -2.17 -13.49
C LEU A 69 1.37 -1.41 -13.44
N ASP A 70 2.48 -2.14 -13.25
CA ASP A 70 3.83 -1.56 -13.27
C ASP A 70 4.09 -0.82 -14.60
N GLY A 71 4.51 0.43 -14.53
CA GLY A 71 4.84 1.28 -15.68
C GLY A 71 3.63 1.72 -16.53
N ILE A 72 2.40 1.47 -16.10
CA ILE A 72 1.20 1.82 -16.87
C ILE A 72 0.90 3.33 -16.79
N CYS A 73 0.43 3.89 -17.91
CA CYS A 73 -0.05 5.27 -17.99
C CYS A 73 -1.56 5.33 -17.75
N LEU A 74 -1.98 5.97 -16.65
CA LEU A 74 -3.38 6.21 -16.29
C LEU A 74 -3.75 7.70 -16.29
N ARG A 75 -2.92 8.58 -16.87
CA ARG A 75 -3.05 10.04 -16.73
C ARG A 75 -4.46 10.54 -16.97
N GLU A 76 -4.88 11.47 -16.12
CA GLU A 76 -6.19 12.13 -16.18
C GLU A 76 -7.39 11.16 -16.17
N SER A 77 -7.20 9.93 -15.68
CA SER A 77 -8.29 8.97 -15.54
C SER A 77 -9.17 9.25 -14.34
N ASN A 78 -10.43 8.84 -14.45
CA ASN A 78 -11.35 8.83 -13.33
C ASN A 78 -11.24 7.50 -12.57
N LEU A 79 -10.57 7.48 -11.42
CA LEU A 79 -10.44 6.31 -10.54
C LEU A 79 -11.40 6.38 -9.33
N ARG A 80 -12.42 7.24 -9.36
CA ARG A 80 -13.31 7.44 -8.20
C ARG A 80 -13.84 6.11 -7.68
N GLN A 81 -13.67 5.86 -6.37
CA GLN A 81 -14.15 4.65 -5.70
C GLN A 81 -13.55 3.34 -6.25
N ALA A 82 -12.46 3.38 -7.02
CA ALA A 82 -11.77 2.17 -7.47
C ALA A 82 -11.19 1.37 -6.30
N ASN A 83 -11.22 0.05 -6.41
CA ASN A 83 -10.53 -0.86 -5.51
C ASN A 83 -9.12 -1.13 -6.06
N LEU A 84 -8.10 -0.50 -5.47
CA LEU A 84 -6.68 -0.69 -5.80
C LEU A 84 -5.95 -1.50 -4.71
N ARG A 85 -6.67 -2.34 -3.97
CA ARG A 85 -6.08 -3.08 -2.86
C ARG A 85 -5.00 -4.04 -3.37
N GLY A 86 -3.78 -3.93 -2.86
CA GLY A 86 -2.68 -4.79 -3.27
C GLY A 86 -2.19 -4.61 -4.72
N THR A 87 -2.69 -3.60 -5.45
CA THR A 87 -2.28 -3.35 -6.84
C THR A 87 -0.82 -2.91 -6.91
N CYS A 88 -0.05 -3.46 -7.86
CA CYS A 88 1.29 -2.94 -8.18
C CYS A 88 1.19 -1.79 -9.16
N LEU A 89 1.70 -0.62 -8.78
CA LEU A 89 1.71 0.61 -9.58
C LEU A 89 3.14 1.19 -9.68
N ARG A 90 4.16 0.34 -9.57
CA ARG A 90 5.56 0.81 -9.63
C ARG A 90 5.80 1.52 -10.94
N GLU A 91 6.45 2.67 -10.92
CA GLU A 91 6.73 3.47 -12.14
C GLU A 91 5.48 3.88 -12.95
N ALA A 92 4.26 3.67 -12.44
CA ALA A 92 3.03 4.06 -13.14
C ALA A 92 2.84 5.59 -13.10
N SER A 93 2.05 6.12 -14.03
CA SER A 93 1.65 7.53 -14.03
C SER A 93 0.17 7.67 -13.72
N LEU A 94 -0.15 8.21 -12.54
CA LEU A 94 -1.50 8.60 -12.10
C LEU A 94 -1.68 10.13 -12.18
N GLU A 95 -0.84 10.82 -12.94
CA GLU A 95 -0.85 12.28 -13.01
C GLU A 95 -2.25 12.82 -13.36
N GLY A 96 -2.78 13.73 -12.55
CA GLY A 96 -4.10 14.33 -12.75
C GLY A 96 -5.30 13.39 -12.50
N CYS A 97 -5.09 12.16 -12.03
CA CYS A 97 -6.20 11.23 -11.77
C CYS A 97 -7.14 11.71 -10.66
N ASP A 98 -8.43 11.40 -10.82
CA ASP A 98 -9.40 11.54 -9.73
C ASP A 98 -9.44 10.26 -8.87
N CYS A 99 -8.75 10.27 -7.73
CA CYS A 99 -8.65 9.15 -6.80
C CYS A 99 -9.54 9.31 -5.55
N ARG A 100 -10.59 10.13 -5.63
CA ARG A 100 -11.57 10.30 -4.53
C ARG A 100 -12.27 8.99 -4.20
N GLY A 101 -12.26 8.60 -2.93
CA GLY A 101 -12.82 7.33 -2.47
C GLY A 101 -12.07 6.05 -2.85
N VAL A 102 -10.88 6.14 -3.48
CA VAL A 102 -10.06 4.96 -3.81
C VAL A 102 -9.60 4.24 -2.55
N ASP A 103 -9.56 2.90 -2.59
CA ASP A 103 -8.88 2.10 -1.56
C ASP A 103 -7.48 1.69 -2.03
N PHE A 104 -6.44 2.33 -1.46
CA PHE A 104 -5.04 2.02 -1.74
C PHE A 104 -4.46 0.96 -0.81
N TYR A 105 -5.23 0.29 0.05
CA TYR A 105 -4.66 -0.65 1.04
C TYR A 105 -3.69 -1.61 0.36
N ALA A 106 -2.45 -1.68 0.85
CA ALA A 106 -1.42 -2.55 0.30
C ALA A 106 -0.98 -2.27 -1.15
N ALA A 107 -1.46 -1.21 -1.81
CA ALA A 107 -0.99 -0.81 -3.14
C ALA A 107 0.49 -0.42 -3.10
N VAL A 108 1.24 -0.79 -4.13
CA VAL A 108 2.67 -0.50 -4.24
C VAL A 108 2.85 0.73 -5.12
N LEU A 109 3.28 1.84 -4.50
CA LEU A 109 3.37 3.16 -5.14
C LEU A 109 4.82 3.63 -5.38
N GLU A 110 5.79 2.71 -5.36
CA GLU A 110 7.20 3.04 -5.56
C GLU A 110 7.42 3.68 -6.94
N HIS A 111 7.97 4.90 -6.96
CA HIS A 111 8.18 5.70 -8.18
C HIS A 111 6.91 6.05 -8.97
N THR A 112 5.71 5.84 -8.43
CA THR A 112 4.48 6.27 -9.09
C THR A 112 4.43 7.79 -9.19
N ASN A 113 4.15 8.33 -10.39
CA ASN A 113 3.88 9.75 -10.55
C ASN A 113 2.46 10.05 -10.04
N LEU A 114 2.37 10.71 -8.88
CA LEU A 114 1.15 11.09 -8.19
C LEU A 114 0.88 12.61 -8.27
N THR A 115 1.49 13.30 -9.23
CA THR A 115 1.32 14.74 -9.42
C THR A 115 -0.15 15.06 -9.70
N ASP A 116 -0.69 16.08 -9.03
CA ASP A 116 -2.05 16.59 -9.21
C ASP A 116 -3.19 15.57 -9.04
N ILE A 117 -2.94 14.45 -8.36
CA ILE A 117 -4.05 13.54 -8.02
C ILE A 117 -5.05 14.21 -7.08
N GLN A 118 -6.32 13.90 -7.28
CA GLN A 118 -7.39 14.35 -6.39
C GLN A 118 -7.71 13.26 -5.38
N THR A 119 -7.72 13.59 -4.09
CA THR A 119 -8.13 12.68 -3.00
C THR A 119 -9.07 13.42 -2.06
N ASP A 120 -9.91 12.67 -1.35
CA ASP A 120 -10.84 13.22 -0.36
C ASP A 120 -10.69 12.49 0.99
N GLU A 121 -11.64 12.69 1.89
CA GLU A 121 -11.74 12.00 3.18
C GLU A 121 -12.13 10.52 3.04
N MET A 122 -12.70 10.13 1.90
CA MET A 122 -13.11 8.76 1.63
C MET A 122 -11.98 7.93 1.02
N THR A 123 -10.95 8.58 0.45
CA THR A 123 -9.73 7.89 -0.02
C THR A 123 -9.03 7.19 1.14
N LYS A 124 -8.88 5.87 1.06
CA LYS A 124 -8.32 5.03 2.12
C LYS A 124 -6.85 4.74 1.86
N TRP A 125 -6.08 4.62 2.95
CA TRP A 125 -4.67 4.19 2.94
C TRP A 125 -3.70 5.01 2.08
N PHE A 126 -4.11 6.22 1.66
CA PHE A 126 -3.22 7.14 0.95
C PHE A 126 -2.43 8.04 1.90
N ARG A 127 -3.08 8.61 2.94
CA ARG A 127 -2.42 9.47 3.93
C ARG A 127 -1.57 8.66 4.90
N MET A 128 -0.63 9.33 5.58
CA MET A 128 0.17 8.65 6.61
C MET A 128 -0.73 8.09 7.71
N HIS A 129 -0.48 6.84 8.06
CA HIS A 129 -1.14 6.12 9.14
C HIS A 129 -0.61 6.57 10.50
N CYS A 130 0.71 6.71 10.66
CA CYS A 130 1.29 7.28 11.87
C CYS A 130 1.04 8.81 11.97
N PRO A 131 0.74 9.36 13.17
CA PRO A 131 0.63 10.80 13.37
C PRO A 131 1.92 11.54 13.00
N ALA A 132 1.81 12.67 12.28
CA ALA A 132 2.98 13.41 11.78
C ALA A 132 3.81 14.10 12.89
N THR A 133 3.20 14.46 14.03
CA THR A 133 3.85 15.21 15.12
C THR A 133 3.58 14.58 16.49
N GLY A 134 4.40 14.94 17.47
CA GLY A 134 4.28 14.47 18.85
C GLY A 134 4.88 13.09 19.09
N PRO A 135 5.11 12.71 20.36
CA PRO A 135 5.56 11.38 20.71
C PRO A 135 4.40 10.38 20.57
N ILE A 136 4.70 9.17 20.08
CA ILE A 136 3.71 8.09 19.93
C ILE A 136 4.26 6.77 20.47
N LEU A 137 3.37 5.89 20.88
CA LEU A 137 3.72 4.49 21.14
C LEU A 137 3.66 3.70 19.84
N GLY A 138 4.58 2.75 19.73
CA GLY A 138 4.62 1.78 18.65
C GLY A 138 4.89 0.38 19.19
N TYR A 139 4.52 -0.63 18.41
CA TYR A 139 4.71 -2.04 18.75
C TYR A 139 5.46 -2.74 17.64
N LYS A 140 6.39 -3.61 17.99
CA LYS A 140 7.18 -4.40 17.04
C LYS A 140 7.18 -5.86 17.44
N LYS A 141 6.67 -6.70 16.55
CA LYS A 141 6.79 -8.15 16.64
C LYS A 141 8.22 -8.59 16.34
N CYS A 142 8.71 -9.49 17.17
CA CYS A 142 10.07 -10.01 17.20
C CYS A 142 10.04 -11.54 17.29
N VAL A 143 11.21 -12.16 17.07
CA VAL A 143 11.38 -13.61 17.14
C VAL A 143 10.95 -14.16 18.51
N GLY A 144 10.32 -15.34 18.50
CA GLY A 144 9.91 -16.05 19.72
C GLY A 144 8.70 -15.44 20.41
N ASP A 145 7.71 -14.99 19.63
CA ASP A 145 6.47 -14.36 20.08
C ASP A 145 6.67 -13.18 21.03
N ARG A 146 7.75 -12.42 20.81
CA ARG A 146 8.07 -11.23 21.59
C ARG A 146 7.47 -10.00 20.94
N LEU A 147 6.85 -9.17 21.75
CA LEU A 147 6.33 -7.87 21.37
C LEU A 147 7.08 -6.79 22.12
N VAL A 148 7.76 -5.94 21.35
CA VAL A 148 8.48 -4.78 21.86
C VAL A 148 7.55 -3.57 21.85
N GLN A 149 7.39 -2.91 22.99
CA GLN A 149 6.76 -1.60 23.06
C GLN A 149 7.83 -0.51 22.92
N LEU A 150 7.60 0.40 21.97
CA LEU A 150 8.50 1.46 21.58
C LEU A 150 7.87 2.81 21.92
N LEU A 151 8.69 3.74 22.41
CA LEU A 151 8.40 5.17 22.36
C LEU A 151 9.07 5.73 21.10
N ILE A 152 8.27 6.19 20.15
CA ILE A 152 8.75 6.98 19.02
C ILE A 152 8.73 8.44 19.48
N PRO A 153 9.90 9.09 19.70
CA PRO A 153 9.93 10.45 20.20
C PRO A 153 9.43 11.44 19.14
N ALA A 154 9.04 12.64 19.59
CA ALA A 154 8.46 13.66 18.70
C ALA A 154 9.38 14.05 17.53
N ASP A 155 10.69 14.01 17.75
CA ASP A 155 11.74 14.37 16.79
C ASP A 155 12.24 13.19 15.94
N ALA A 156 11.64 12.00 16.05
CA ALA A 156 11.91 10.91 15.12
C ALA A 156 11.27 11.17 13.76
N LYS A 157 12.06 11.01 12.69
CA LYS A 157 11.51 10.89 11.34
C LYS A 157 10.67 9.62 11.28
N ARG A 158 9.54 9.68 10.59
CA ARG A 158 8.62 8.55 10.47
C ARG A 158 7.73 8.64 9.24
N THR A 159 7.37 7.48 8.74
CA THR A 159 6.55 7.31 7.54
C THR A 159 5.66 6.07 7.66
N SER A 160 4.65 5.99 6.82
CA SER A 160 3.95 4.73 6.52
C SER A 160 3.57 4.76 5.05
N ALA A 161 3.54 3.61 4.39
CA ALA A 161 3.09 3.53 3.00
C ALA A 161 1.55 3.45 2.96
N THR A 162 1.04 2.39 2.35
CA THR A 162 -0.37 2.07 2.15
C THR A 162 -0.87 0.94 3.04
N ARG A 163 -0.10 0.60 4.08
CA ARG A 163 -0.38 -0.45 5.07
C ARG A 163 -0.35 0.13 6.48
N PRO A 164 -0.84 -0.62 7.50
CA PRO A 164 -0.70 -0.22 8.90
C PRO A 164 0.75 -0.13 9.37
N SER A 165 1.68 -0.79 8.68
CA SER A 165 3.11 -0.71 8.97
C SER A 165 3.62 0.72 8.86
N CYS A 166 4.31 1.15 9.91
CA CYS A 166 5.02 2.42 9.98
C CYS A 166 6.52 2.16 10.09
N ARG A 167 7.34 3.15 9.74
CA ARG A 167 8.79 3.15 9.94
C ARG A 167 9.20 4.39 10.72
N ALA A 168 10.16 4.26 11.62
CA ALA A 168 10.78 5.38 12.33
C ALA A 168 12.30 5.36 12.26
N SER A 169 12.93 6.53 12.34
CA SER A 169 14.39 6.64 12.38
C SER A 169 14.98 6.35 13.76
N LYS A 170 14.18 6.50 14.83
CA LYS A 170 14.62 6.20 16.19
C LYS A 170 13.46 5.87 17.13
N ALA A 171 13.75 5.08 18.15
CA ALA A 171 12.80 4.69 19.17
C ALA A 171 13.51 4.36 20.50
N LYS A 172 12.81 4.52 21.62
CA LYS A 172 13.23 3.95 22.91
C LYS A 172 12.46 2.67 23.19
N VAL A 173 13.17 1.61 23.55
CA VAL A 173 12.57 0.34 23.96
C VAL A 173 12.02 0.49 25.39
N LEU A 174 10.70 0.45 25.56
CA LEU A 174 10.07 0.62 26.87
C LEU A 174 9.93 -0.71 27.60
N SER A 175 9.38 -1.71 26.90
CA SER A 175 9.13 -3.03 27.48
C SER A 175 9.13 -4.11 26.40
N ILE A 176 9.32 -5.36 26.82
CA ILE A 176 9.33 -6.53 25.95
C ILE A 176 8.56 -7.62 26.67
N TRP A 177 7.50 -8.12 26.03
CA TRP A 177 6.62 -9.14 26.58
C TRP A 177 6.32 -10.21 25.54
N ASN A 178 5.88 -11.39 25.98
CA ASN A 178 5.18 -12.28 25.06
C ASN A 178 3.80 -11.71 24.67
N PHE A 179 3.15 -12.28 23.65
CA PHE A 179 1.87 -11.76 23.14
C PHE A 179 0.77 -11.70 24.21
N ASP A 180 0.71 -12.67 25.10
CA ASP A 180 -0.26 -12.74 26.21
C ASP A 180 0.07 -11.82 27.39
N ALA A 181 1.21 -11.12 27.34
CA ALA A 181 1.71 -10.23 28.39
C ALA A 181 1.90 -10.90 29.76
N THR A 182 2.27 -12.19 29.78
CA THR A 182 2.51 -12.98 30.99
C THR A 182 3.99 -13.10 31.35
N VAL A 183 4.89 -12.97 30.37
CA VAL A 183 6.35 -13.10 30.54
C VAL A 183 7.04 -11.87 29.97
N SER A 184 7.88 -11.21 30.79
CA SER A 184 8.72 -10.09 30.38
C SER A 184 10.14 -10.53 30.01
N TYR A 185 10.76 -9.83 29.08
CA TYR A 185 12.13 -10.09 28.64
C TYR A 185 13.02 -8.84 28.72
N GLU A 186 14.34 -9.04 28.75
CA GLU A 186 15.32 -7.95 28.63
C GLU A 186 15.66 -7.62 27.17
N GLU A 187 15.53 -8.61 26.27
CA GLU A 187 15.96 -8.51 24.88
C GLU A 187 14.94 -9.12 23.90
N ALA A 188 14.93 -8.68 22.65
CA ALA A 188 14.17 -9.29 21.55
C ALA A 188 14.89 -9.08 20.22
N TRP A 189 14.85 -10.07 19.33
CA TRP A 189 15.52 -10.06 18.03
C TRP A 189 14.55 -9.66 16.93
N SER A 190 15.01 -8.86 15.96
CA SER A 190 14.23 -8.49 14.79
C SER A 190 13.82 -9.73 13.99
N LEU A 191 12.65 -9.70 13.33
CA LEU A 191 12.21 -10.74 12.40
C LEU A 191 12.96 -10.70 11.05
N VAL A 192 13.67 -9.62 10.76
CA VAL A 192 14.24 -9.33 9.43
C VAL A 192 15.77 -9.27 9.46
N ASP A 193 16.37 -8.93 10.60
CA ASP A 193 17.83 -8.84 10.78
C ASP A 193 18.22 -9.49 12.09
N ASP A 194 18.78 -10.70 12.01
CA ASP A 194 19.15 -11.50 13.17
C ASP A 194 20.26 -10.85 14.03
N ASN A 195 20.99 -9.86 13.49
CA ASN A 195 21.99 -9.11 14.24
C ASN A 195 21.38 -7.94 15.02
N PHE A 196 20.14 -7.59 14.73
CA PHE A 196 19.47 -6.46 15.34
C PHE A 196 18.67 -6.87 16.57
N VAL A 197 19.04 -6.31 17.72
CA VAL A 197 18.44 -6.67 19.00
C VAL A 197 17.91 -5.45 19.74
N TYR A 198 16.64 -5.50 20.12
CA TYR A 198 15.99 -4.53 20.98
C TYR A 198 16.33 -4.88 22.43
N ARG A 199 16.85 -3.91 23.20
CA ARG A 199 17.18 -4.06 24.63
C ARG A 199 16.34 -3.11 25.45
N LYS A 200 15.65 -3.63 26.46
CA LYS A 200 14.77 -2.84 27.33
C LYS A 200 15.51 -1.62 27.92
N GLY A 201 14.90 -0.45 27.83
CA GLY A 201 15.46 0.82 28.30
C GLY A 201 16.41 1.52 27.33
N GLN A 202 16.92 0.84 26.31
CA GLN A 202 17.86 1.40 25.35
C GLN A 202 17.18 2.19 24.22
N TRP A 203 17.95 3.11 23.66
CA TRP A 203 17.61 3.78 22.41
C TRP A 203 18.10 2.97 21.23
N VAL A 204 17.32 3.03 20.16
CA VAL A 204 17.59 2.39 18.89
C VAL A 204 17.48 3.46 17.82
N GLU A 205 18.51 3.58 16.98
CA GLU A 205 18.60 4.59 15.93
C GLU A 205 19.02 3.96 14.60
N VAL A 206 18.45 4.47 13.51
CA VAL A 206 18.74 4.04 12.14
C VAL A 206 19.32 5.22 11.38
N ALA A 207 20.64 5.19 11.15
CA ALA A 207 21.36 6.29 10.51
C ALA A 207 20.88 6.57 9.07
N ASN A 208 20.61 5.51 8.31
CA ASN A 208 20.23 5.59 6.90
C ASN A 208 18.70 5.47 6.71
N PHE A 209 17.90 6.20 7.48
CA PHE A 209 16.44 6.16 7.35
C PHE A 209 15.98 6.69 5.98
N ASN A 210 15.22 5.88 5.23
CA ASN A 210 14.63 6.32 3.96
C ASN A 210 13.32 7.08 4.20
N GLU A 211 13.30 8.37 3.88
CA GLU A 211 12.13 9.24 4.06
C GLU A 211 11.07 9.08 2.96
N ASP A 212 11.41 8.43 1.85
CA ASP A 212 10.41 8.10 0.85
C ASP A 212 9.46 7.04 1.43
N ARG A 213 8.23 7.46 1.67
CA ARG A 213 7.20 6.62 2.30
C ARG A 213 6.68 5.53 1.39
N TRP A 214 6.89 5.62 0.07
CA TRP A 214 6.39 4.63 -0.88
C TRP A 214 7.26 3.37 -0.91
N PHE A 215 8.51 3.47 -0.50
CA PHE A 215 9.36 2.32 -0.20
C PHE A 215 9.03 1.78 1.19
N ASP A 216 8.12 0.81 1.27
CA ASP A 216 7.71 0.22 2.56
C ASP A 216 8.77 -0.77 3.11
N SER A 217 9.40 -1.53 2.20
CA SER A 217 10.43 -2.54 2.50
C SER A 217 11.84 -1.96 2.42
N THR A 218 12.13 -0.97 3.25
CA THR A 218 13.44 -0.29 3.29
C THR A 218 13.89 -0.02 4.73
N THR A 219 15.06 0.61 4.88
CA THR A 219 15.68 0.89 6.19
C THR A 219 14.77 1.72 7.11
N GLY A 220 14.66 1.28 8.35
CA GLY A 220 13.89 1.93 9.41
C GLY A 220 13.49 0.93 10.50
N ILE A 221 13.07 1.45 11.65
CA ILE A 221 12.44 0.64 12.69
C ILE A 221 10.98 0.48 12.28
N HIS A 222 10.62 -0.69 11.74
CA HIS A 222 9.21 -0.98 11.47
C HIS A 222 8.44 -1.15 12.78
N PHE A 223 7.27 -0.55 12.86
CA PHE A 223 6.37 -0.64 14.02
C PHE A 223 4.91 -0.49 13.59
N TRP A 224 4.00 -0.84 14.48
CA TRP A 224 2.55 -0.64 14.33
C TRP A 224 2.02 0.18 15.49
N LEU A 225 0.88 0.87 15.29
CA LEU A 225 0.33 1.77 16.31
C LEU A 225 -0.34 1.03 17.46
N THR A 226 -0.83 -0.19 17.20
CA THR A 226 -1.51 -1.03 18.17
C THR A 226 -0.82 -2.39 18.35
N ARG A 227 -1.11 -3.06 19.47
CA ARG A 227 -0.60 -4.42 19.72
C ARG A 227 -1.20 -5.41 18.73
N GLU A 228 -2.49 -5.25 18.45
CA GLU A 228 -3.28 -6.11 17.59
C GLU A 228 -2.72 -6.10 16.16
N GLU A 229 -2.44 -4.92 15.62
CA GLU A 229 -1.80 -4.77 14.30
C GLU A 229 -0.40 -5.41 14.26
N ALA A 230 0.42 -5.21 15.30
CA ALA A 230 1.75 -5.78 15.36
C ALA A 230 1.73 -7.32 15.47
N ILE A 231 0.80 -7.89 16.23
CA ILE A 231 0.68 -9.35 16.41
C ILE A 231 0.16 -10.01 15.14
N GLY A 232 -0.81 -9.36 14.47
CA GLY A 232 -1.45 -9.86 13.24
C GLY A 232 -0.58 -9.79 11.99
N TYR A 233 0.54 -9.07 12.03
CA TYR A 233 1.59 -9.12 11.01
C TYR A 233 2.43 -10.40 11.13
#